data_AF-A0A7L9C811-F1
#
_entry.id   AF-A0A7L9C811-F1
#
_cell.length_a   1.000
_cell.length_b   1.000
_cell.length_c   1.000
_cell.angle_alpha   90.00
_cell.angle_beta   90.00
_cell.angle_gamma   90.00
#
_symmetry.space_group_name_H-M   'P 1'
#
loop_
_entity.id
_entity.type
_entity.pdbx_description
1 polymer ?
#
loop_
_entity_poly.entity_id
_entity_poly.type
_entity_poly.pdbx_seq_one_letter_code
_entity_poly.pdbx_strand_id
1 'polypeptide(L)'
;MISEKSLYYNQFVLGPRFIEELASWKRIKINSSRHLNVHPDLNTCQAVYENKSIILLGFILDSDNPQASDSEIIHGLLHKLSNSNTFFEFTYGFGGRWILIVDDGKEIRLFHDATGLRQVFYTETHFTKDL
;
A
#
# COMPACT_ATOMS: atom_id res chain seq x y z
N MET A 1 -13.41 -8.36 -27.03
CA MET A 1 -13.86 -7.86 -25.71
C MET A 1 -12.66 -7.92 -24.77
N ILE A 2 -12.15 -6.78 -24.29
CA ILE A 2 -11.11 -6.78 -23.25
C ILE A 2 -11.82 -7.10 -21.93
N SER A 3 -11.40 -8.14 -21.23
CA SER A 3 -11.96 -8.49 -19.92
C SER A 3 -11.67 -7.36 -18.90
N GLU A 4 -12.58 -7.11 -17.95
CA GLU A 4 -12.34 -6.18 -16.83
C GLU A 4 -11.00 -6.46 -16.11
N LYS A 5 -10.59 -7.74 -16.06
CA LYS A 5 -9.31 -8.19 -15.51
C LYS A 5 -8.09 -7.58 -16.22
N SER A 6 -8.21 -7.25 -17.51
CA SER A 6 -7.12 -6.64 -18.29
C SER A 6 -7.16 -5.12 -18.26
N LEU A 7 -8.33 -4.49 -18.11
CA LEU A 7 -8.49 -3.03 -18.14
C LEU A 7 -7.89 -2.36 -16.90
N TYR A 8 -8.04 -3.00 -15.73
CA TYR A 8 -7.60 -2.46 -14.44
C TYR A 8 -6.42 -3.23 -13.83
N TYR A 9 -5.66 -3.90 -14.69
CA TYR A 9 -4.56 -4.75 -14.27
C TYR A 9 -3.60 -4.00 -13.34
N ASN A 10 -3.27 -4.61 -12.21
CA ASN A 10 -2.32 -4.08 -11.23
C ASN A 10 -2.72 -2.75 -10.55
N GLN A 11 -4.01 -2.38 -10.57
CA GLN A 11 -4.52 -1.17 -9.91
C GLN A 11 -5.02 -1.43 -8.48
N PHE A 12 -5.28 -0.33 -7.75
CA PHE A 12 -5.89 -0.33 -6.44
C PHE A 12 -6.78 0.91 -6.28
N VAL A 13 -7.73 0.84 -5.35
CA VAL A 13 -8.51 2.01 -4.92
C VAL A 13 -8.60 2.04 -3.41
N LEU A 14 -8.09 3.13 -2.81
CA LEU A 14 -8.16 3.42 -1.39
C LEU A 14 -9.23 4.49 -1.13
N GLY A 15 -10.16 4.24 -0.22
CA GLY A 15 -11.24 5.18 0.07
C GLY A 15 -11.94 4.92 1.40
N PRO A 16 -13.05 5.65 1.68
CA PRO A 16 -13.79 5.52 2.93
C PRO A 16 -14.63 4.24 3.00
N ARG A 17 -14.80 3.52 1.88
CA ARG A 17 -15.59 2.29 1.76
C ARG A 17 -15.03 1.38 0.67
N PHE A 18 -15.44 0.11 0.67
CA PHE A 18 -15.21 -0.77 -0.47
C PHE A 18 -16.02 -0.29 -1.68
N ILE A 19 -15.52 -0.61 -2.88
CA ILE A 19 -16.21 -0.32 -4.14
C ILE A 19 -16.90 -1.61 -4.54
N GLU A 20 -18.23 -1.60 -4.56
CA GLU A 20 -19.01 -2.83 -4.75
C GLU A 20 -18.91 -3.35 -6.19
N GLU A 21 -18.74 -2.44 -7.15
CA GLU A 21 -18.48 -2.74 -8.55
C GLU A 21 -17.15 -3.51 -8.76
N LEU A 22 -16.21 -3.39 -7.80
CA LEU A 22 -14.95 -4.12 -7.77
C LEU A 22 -15.02 -5.34 -6.83
N ALA A 23 -16.17 -6.03 -6.76
CA ALA A 23 -16.37 -7.17 -5.86
C ALA A 23 -15.38 -8.32 -6.04
N SER A 24 -14.80 -8.49 -7.24
CA SER A 24 -13.78 -9.51 -7.52
C SER A 24 -12.39 -9.14 -7.02
N TRP A 25 -12.17 -7.89 -6.60
CA TRP A 25 -10.88 -7.41 -6.11
C TRP A 25 -10.70 -7.79 -4.64
N LYS A 26 -9.44 -7.95 -4.22
CA LYS A 26 -9.10 -8.20 -2.82
C LYS A 26 -9.54 -7.00 -2.00
N ARG A 27 -10.27 -7.24 -0.90
CA ARG A 27 -10.76 -6.21 0.02
C ARG A 27 -9.92 -6.24 1.29
N ILE A 28 -9.14 -5.19 1.52
CA ILE A 28 -8.27 -5.05 2.69
C ILE A 28 -8.79 -3.87 3.52
N LYS A 29 -9.10 -4.12 4.79
CA LYS A 29 -9.44 -3.07 5.75
C LYS A 29 -8.16 -2.54 6.38
N ILE A 30 -7.91 -1.24 6.26
CA ILE A 30 -6.73 -0.60 6.89
C ILE A 30 -7.08 -0.26 8.33
N ASN A 31 -8.18 0.47 8.51
CA ASN A 31 -8.76 0.74 9.82
C ASN A 31 -10.29 0.90 9.71
N SER A 32 -10.95 1.48 10.72
CA SER A 32 -12.40 1.67 10.73
C SER A 32 -12.94 2.58 9.61
N SER A 33 -12.12 3.46 9.04
CA SER A 33 -12.53 4.50 8.10
C SER A 33 -11.79 4.48 6.75
N ARG A 34 -10.89 3.52 6.54
CA ARG A 34 -10.09 3.37 5.32
C ARG A 34 -10.11 1.94 4.82
N HIS A 35 -10.53 1.81 3.56
CA HIS A 35 -10.80 0.55 2.88
C HIS A 35 -10.06 0.53 1.55
N LEU A 36 -9.43 -0.59 1.25
CA LEU A 36 -8.57 -0.77 0.09
C LEU A 36 -9.12 -1.91 -0.77
N ASN A 37 -9.42 -1.61 -2.03
CA ASN A 37 -9.73 -2.60 -3.06
C ASN A 37 -8.46 -2.78 -3.88
N VAL A 38 -7.99 -4.02 -4.06
CA VAL A 38 -6.74 -4.31 -4.78
C VAL A 38 -7.02 -5.32 -5.89
N HIS A 39 -6.60 -4.98 -7.11
CA HIS A 39 -6.70 -5.91 -8.24
C HIS A 39 -6.07 -7.26 -7.88
N PRO A 40 -6.67 -8.41 -8.24
CA PRO A 40 -6.19 -9.73 -7.82
C PRO A 40 -4.71 -10.00 -8.16
N ASP A 41 -4.27 -9.51 -9.32
CA ASP A 41 -2.90 -9.67 -9.83
C ASP A 41 -1.92 -8.59 -9.33
N LEU A 42 -2.36 -7.65 -8.48
CA LEU A 42 -1.42 -6.78 -7.75
C LEU A 42 -0.89 -7.55 -6.54
N ASN A 43 0.43 -7.67 -6.48
CA ASN A 43 1.13 -8.21 -5.31
C ASN A 43 0.86 -7.33 -4.09
N THR A 44 0.50 -7.98 -2.98
CA THR A 44 0.16 -7.32 -1.73
C THR A 44 0.76 -8.09 -0.58
N CYS A 45 1.45 -7.40 0.31
CA CYS A 45 1.95 -7.98 1.57
C CYS A 45 1.52 -7.08 2.73
N GLN A 46 1.18 -7.66 3.88
CA GLN A 46 0.74 -6.90 5.05
C GLN A 46 1.45 -7.42 6.29
N ALA A 47 1.99 -6.49 7.07
CA ALA A 47 2.49 -6.73 8.41
C ALA A 47 1.63 -5.94 9.41
N VAL A 48 1.25 -6.59 10.51
CA VAL A 48 0.40 -6.00 11.55
C VAL A 48 0.99 -6.31 12.92
N TYR A 49 1.02 -5.31 13.81
CA TYR A 49 1.44 -5.47 15.19
C TYR A 49 0.66 -4.47 16.05
N GLU A 50 -0.14 -4.99 16.99
CA GLU A 50 -1.07 -4.20 17.82
C GLU A 50 -1.99 -3.30 16.96
N ASN A 51 -1.93 -1.97 17.15
CA ASN A 51 -2.70 -0.98 16.41
C ASN A 51 -1.95 -0.42 15.19
N LYS A 52 -0.84 -1.04 14.78
CA LYS A 52 0.02 -0.60 13.68
C LYS A 52 -0.02 -1.58 12.53
N SER A 53 0.08 -1.08 11.31
CA SER A 53 0.22 -1.92 10.13
C SER A 53 1.02 -1.25 9.02
N ILE A 54 1.66 -2.09 8.21
CA ILE A 54 2.25 -1.70 6.94
C ILE A 54 1.64 -2.61 5.87
N ILE A 55 1.07 -2.00 4.83
CA ILE A 55 0.62 -2.69 3.63
C ILE A 55 1.54 -2.29 2.49
N LEU A 56 2.16 -3.27 1.86
CA LEU A 56 2.91 -3.15 0.62
C LEU A 56 2.01 -3.43 -0.58
N LEU A 57 2.06 -2.55 -1.57
CA LEU A 57 1.48 -2.78 -2.90
C LEU A 57 2.60 -2.81 -3.95
N GLY A 58 2.80 -3.97 -4.59
CA GLY A 58 3.92 -4.21 -5.50
C GLY A 58 4.99 -5.11 -4.87
N PHE A 59 6.26 -4.78 -5.09
CA PHE A 59 7.40 -5.53 -4.56
C PHE A 59 8.51 -4.57 -4.10
N ILE A 60 9.22 -4.92 -3.03
CA ILE A 60 10.28 -4.15 -2.40
C ILE A 60 11.56 -4.98 -2.35
N LEU A 61 12.70 -4.35 -2.65
CA LEU A 61 13.99 -5.04 -2.77
C LEU A 61 15.01 -4.42 -1.83
N ASP A 62 15.76 -5.26 -1.14
CA ASP A 62 16.90 -4.88 -0.32
C ASP A 62 18.21 -5.22 -1.04
N SER A 63 19.00 -4.20 -1.40
CA SER A 63 20.29 -4.42 -2.06
C SER A 63 21.34 -5.04 -1.13
N ASP A 64 21.22 -4.76 0.17
CA ASP A 64 22.15 -5.27 1.19
C ASP A 64 21.77 -6.68 1.62
N ASN A 65 20.50 -7.07 1.43
CA ASN A 65 20.03 -8.44 1.60
C ASN A 65 19.14 -8.94 0.43
N PRO A 66 19.73 -9.34 -0.70
CA PRO A 66 18.98 -9.71 -1.91
C PRO A 66 18.07 -10.94 -1.78
N GLN A 67 18.20 -11.72 -0.71
CA GLN A 67 17.35 -12.90 -0.45
C GLN A 67 16.14 -12.56 0.43
N ALA A 68 16.07 -11.35 0.98
CA ALA A 68 14.95 -10.92 1.78
C ALA A 68 13.68 -10.86 0.93
N SER A 69 12.62 -11.48 1.42
CA SER A 69 11.29 -11.39 0.85
C SER A 69 10.63 -10.07 1.19
N ASP A 70 9.63 -9.69 0.38
CA ASP A 70 8.72 -8.56 0.67
C ASP A 70 8.23 -8.59 2.13
N SER A 71 7.83 -9.78 2.61
CA SER A 71 7.31 -9.99 3.97
C SER A 71 8.36 -9.70 5.03
N GLU A 72 9.58 -10.25 4.89
CA GLU A 72 10.66 -10.02 5.87
C GLU A 72 11.02 -8.54 5.94
N ILE A 73 11.09 -7.86 4.79
CA ILE A 73 11.39 -6.42 4.72
C ILE A 73 10.31 -5.61 5.46
N ILE A 74 9.02 -5.83 5.16
CA ILE A 74 7.96 -5.02 5.79
C ILE A 74 7.78 -5.33 7.28
N HIS A 75 8.05 -6.56 7.73
CA HIS A 75 8.04 -6.87 9.17
C HIS A 75 9.20 -6.16 9.88
N GLY A 76 10.39 -6.15 9.28
CA GLY A 76 11.53 -5.38 9.77
C GLY A 76 11.25 -3.88 9.86
N LEU A 77 10.55 -3.31 8.87
CA LEU A 77 10.09 -1.93 8.88
C LEU A 77 9.05 -1.68 9.99
N LEU A 78 8.08 -2.58 10.17
CA LEU A 78 7.04 -2.42 11.18
C LEU A 78 7.61 -2.28 12.60
N HIS A 79 8.67 -3.01 12.92
CA HIS A 79 9.38 -2.88 14.20
C HIS A 79 10.00 -1.49 14.42
N LYS A 80 10.37 -0.78 13.34
CA LYS A 80 10.94 0.58 13.40
C LYS A 80 9.87 1.68 13.46
N LEU A 81 8.62 1.37 13.12
CA LEU A 81 7.52 2.34 13.01
C LEU A 81 7.19 3.04 14.34
N SER A 82 7.44 2.38 15.47
CA SER A 82 7.15 2.91 16.81
C SER A 82 8.01 4.12 17.21
N ASN A 83 9.09 4.40 16.49
CA ASN A 83 10.23 5.14 17.04
C ASN A 83 10.60 6.42 16.31
N SER A 84 9.92 6.82 15.21
CA SER A 84 10.38 8.00 14.48
C SER A 84 9.34 8.68 13.59
N ASN A 85 9.32 10.02 13.63
CA ASN A 85 8.71 10.86 12.59
C ASN A 85 9.47 10.76 11.25
N THR A 86 10.63 10.12 11.24
CA THR A 86 11.50 9.93 10.07
C THR A 86 11.41 8.52 9.49
N PHE A 87 10.28 7.81 9.69
CA PHE A 87 10.09 6.43 9.24
C PHE A 87 10.49 6.17 7.77
N PHE A 88 10.24 7.12 6.87
CA PHE A 88 10.60 7.03 5.45
C PHE A 88 12.11 6.95 5.21
N GLU A 89 12.96 7.40 6.13
CA GLU A 89 14.42 7.25 6.00
C GLU A 89 14.83 5.78 6.04
N PHE A 90 14.08 4.94 6.77
CA PHE A 90 14.32 3.50 6.78
C PHE A 90 14.01 2.82 5.45
N THR A 91 13.40 3.53 4.49
CA THR A 91 13.10 3.01 3.16
C THR A 91 14.08 3.49 2.08
N TYR A 92 15.05 4.34 2.40
CA TYR A 92 15.98 4.91 1.42
C TYR A 92 16.87 3.89 0.71
N GLY A 93 17.22 2.80 1.40
CA GLY A 93 18.02 1.71 0.81
C GLY A 93 17.21 0.76 -0.06
N PHE A 94 15.88 0.83 -0.05
CA PHE A 94 15.06 -0.14 -0.75
C PHE A 94 14.73 0.28 -2.18
N GLY A 95 15.02 -0.64 -3.11
CA GLY A 95 14.59 -0.55 -4.50
C GLY A 95 13.23 -1.21 -4.73
N GLY A 96 12.85 -1.30 -6.00
CA GLY A 96 11.65 -2.02 -6.45
C GLY A 96 10.58 -1.09 -7.01
N ARG A 97 9.33 -1.57 -7.01
CA ARG A 97 8.17 -0.83 -7.50
C ARG A 97 7.05 -1.01 -6.50
N TRP A 98 7.01 -0.11 -5.53
CA TRP A 98 6.17 -0.28 -4.35
C TRP A 98 5.47 1.00 -3.91
N ILE A 99 4.34 0.79 -3.24
CA ILE A 99 3.69 1.76 -2.36
C ILE A 99 3.64 1.12 -0.98
N LEU A 100 3.96 1.90 0.05
CA LEU A 100 3.69 1.55 1.44
C LEU A 100 2.52 2.39 1.94
N ILE A 101 1.52 1.71 2.51
CA ILE A 101 0.47 2.32 3.31
C ILE A 101 0.76 1.98 4.76
N VAL A 102 1.07 2.99 5.56
CA VAL A 102 1.60 2.86 6.90
C VAL A 102 0.60 3.45 7.88
N ASP A 103 0.02 2.60 8.71
CA ASP A 103 -0.81 3.00 9.86
C ASP A 103 0.04 2.86 11.13
N ASP A 104 0.38 3.97 11.78
CA ASP A 104 1.14 3.95 13.04
C ASP A 104 0.26 3.95 14.30
N GLY A 105 -1.06 3.79 14.11
CA GLY A 105 -2.07 3.84 15.16
C GLY A 105 -2.56 5.25 15.48
N LYS A 106 -1.96 6.30 14.91
CA LYS A 106 -2.40 7.69 15.02
C LYS A 106 -2.84 8.23 13.67
N GLU A 107 -2.07 7.99 12.63
CA GLU A 107 -2.37 8.41 11.27
C GLU A 107 -1.97 7.37 10.23
N ILE A 108 -2.56 7.51 9.04
CA ILE A 108 -2.20 6.71 7.87
C ILE A 108 -1.39 7.59 6.92
N ARG A 109 -0.19 7.15 6.58
CA ARG A 109 0.66 7.74 5.55
C ARG A 109 0.76 6.80 4.36
N LEU A 110 0.78 7.36 3.16
CA LEU A 110 0.98 6.61 1.92
C LEU A 110 2.12 7.26 1.16
N PHE A 111 3.11 6.47 0.77
CA PHE A 111 4.22 6.93 -0.07
C PHE A 111 4.75 5.78 -0.92
N HIS A 112 5.49 6.12 -1.97
CA HIS A 112 6.00 5.17 -2.96
C HIS A 112 7.53 5.12 -2.96
N ASP A 113 8.08 4.23 -3.78
CA ASP A 113 9.51 4.17 -4.08
C ASP A 113 10.09 5.53 -4.51
N ALA A 114 11.40 5.69 -4.40
CA ALA A 114 12.10 6.95 -4.66
C ALA A 114 11.88 7.50 -6.09
N THR A 115 11.51 6.64 -7.03
CA THR A 115 11.29 6.97 -8.44
C THR A 115 9.81 7.05 -8.83
N GLY A 116 8.88 6.77 -7.90
CA GLY A 116 7.44 6.83 -8.15
C GLY A 116 6.96 5.90 -9.26
N LEU A 117 7.61 4.74 -9.46
CA LEU A 117 7.31 3.81 -10.56
C LEU A 117 5.90 3.22 -10.49
N ARG A 118 5.29 3.26 -9.31
CA ARG A 118 3.86 3.04 -9.12
C ARG A 118 3.18 4.37 -8.78
N GLN A 119 2.42 4.87 -9.75
CA GLN A 119 1.71 6.14 -9.61
C GLN A 119 0.60 6.06 -8.57
N VAL A 120 0.41 7.17 -7.85
CA VAL A 120 -0.67 7.39 -6.90
C VAL A 120 -1.36 8.68 -7.29
N PHE A 121 -2.66 8.60 -7.51
CA PHE A 121 -3.52 9.76 -7.72
C PHE A 121 -4.46 9.85 -6.53
N TYR A 122 -4.64 11.05 -6.00
CA TYR A 122 -5.55 11.29 -4.90
C TYR A 122 -6.41 12.52 -5.19
N THR A 123 -7.55 12.56 -4.54
CA THR A 123 -8.48 13.67 -4.59
C THR A 123 -9.27 13.72 -3.30
N GLU A 124 -9.78 14.89 -2.95
CA GLU A 124 -10.65 15.06 -1.79
C GLU A 124 -12.11 14.89 -2.19
N THR A 125 -12.93 14.46 -1.24
CA THR A 125 -14.39 14.37 -1.40
C THR A 125 -15.02 15.70 -1.80
N HIS A 126 -14.38 16.84 -1.49
CA HIS A 126 -14.86 18.16 -1.87
C HIS A 126 -14.82 18.39 -3.39
N PHE A 127 -13.80 17.86 -4.08
CA PHE A 127 -13.57 18.05 -5.53
C PHE A 127 -14.17 16.95 -6.40
N THR A 128 -14.89 15.99 -5.80
CA THR A 128 -15.42 14.80 -6.46
C THR A 128 -16.92 14.61 -6.25
N LYS A 129 -17.64 15.66 -5.81
CA LYS A 129 -19.10 15.59 -5.64
C LYS A 129 -19.86 15.21 -6.92
N ASP A 130 -19.22 15.40 -8.07
CA ASP A 130 -19.78 15.18 -9.40
C ASP A 130 -19.16 13.96 -10.12
N LEU A 131 -18.32 13.17 -9.44
CA LEU A 131 -17.70 11.92 -9.94
C LEU A 131 -18.43 10.67 -9.43
#